data_AF-A0A2V5T016-F1
#
_entry.id   AF-A0A2V5T016-F1
#
_cell.length_a   1.000
_cell.length_b   1.000
_cell.length_c   1.000
_cell.angle_alpha   90.00
_cell.angle_beta   90.00
_cell.angle_gamma   90.00
#
_symmetry.space_group_name_H-M   'P 1'
#
loop_
_entity.id
_entity.type
_entity.pdbx_description
1 polymer ?
#
loop_
_entity_poly.entity_id
_entity_poly.type
_entity_poly.pdbx_seq_one_letter_code
_entity_poly.pdbx_strand_id
1 'polypeptide(L)'
;MKEQIFAVTFVVALCSFVISSCETPVGQGAGWGAATGAIIGGAATGHVRGAAIGAAAGAAAGALMGAAIQEDQAARYGPPPPGGYPYARSAGTPGFYHSPYTGRVYDLRGVPPGGLTRDVDTGRLFRKP
;
A
#
# COMPACT_ATOMS: atom_id res chain seq x y z
N MET A 1 22.67 17.55 21.65
CA MET A 1 21.29 17.00 21.59
C MET A 1 20.52 17.52 20.38
N LYS A 2 20.42 18.84 20.18
CA LYS A 2 19.74 19.48 19.03
C LYS A 2 20.28 19.08 17.63
N GLU A 3 21.60 19.02 17.46
CA GLU A 3 22.26 18.61 16.21
C GLU A 3 21.94 17.15 15.82
N GLN A 4 21.88 16.25 16.80
CA GLN A 4 21.58 14.83 16.61
C GLN A 4 20.10 14.63 16.25
N ILE A 5 19.22 15.44 16.84
CA ILE A 5 17.79 15.44 16.48
C ILE A 5 17.61 15.93 15.04
N PHE A 6 18.31 16.99 14.62
CA PHE A 6 18.25 17.46 13.22
C PHE A 6 18.75 16.41 12.22
N ALA A 7 19.87 15.74 12.53
CA ALA A 7 20.39 14.68 11.68
C ALA A 7 19.44 13.48 11.58
N VAL A 8 18.85 13.04 12.70
CA VAL A 8 17.88 11.94 12.72
C VAL A 8 16.61 12.32 11.94
N THR A 9 16.07 13.53 12.14
CA THR A 9 14.89 14.00 11.41
C THR A 9 15.17 14.11 9.90
N PHE A 10 16.35 14.57 9.51
CA PHE A 10 16.76 14.66 8.12
C PHE A 10 16.93 13.29 7.46
N VAL A 11 17.52 12.33 8.16
CA VAL A 11 17.67 10.93 7.70
C VAL A 11 16.30 10.26 7.58
N VAL A 12 15.40 10.45 8.56
CA VAL A 12 14.04 9.90 8.52
C VAL A 12 13.21 10.52 7.39
N ALA A 13 13.34 11.83 7.16
CA ALA A 13 12.69 12.54 6.07
C ALA A 13 13.20 12.07 4.69
N LEU A 14 14.51 11.89 4.54
CA LEU A 14 15.11 11.35 3.31
C LEU A 14 14.68 9.90 3.07
N CYS A 15 14.68 9.04 4.09
CA CYS A 15 14.19 7.67 3.97
C CYS A 15 12.72 7.63 3.57
N SER A 16 11.88 8.50 4.14
CA SER A 16 10.44 8.57 3.79
C SER A 16 10.25 8.96 2.32
N PHE A 17 11.07 9.86 1.79
CA PHE A 17 11.01 10.31 0.40
C PHE A 17 11.43 9.21 -0.60
N VAL A 18 12.41 8.38 -0.22
CA VAL A 18 12.87 7.24 -1.03
C VAL A 18 11.85 6.09 -1.00
N ILE A 19 11.23 5.80 0.14
CA ILE A 19 10.22 4.73 0.28
C ILE A 19 8.91 5.11 -0.44
N SER A 20 8.55 6.40 -0.46
CA SER A 20 7.37 6.89 -1.18
C SER A 20 7.48 6.76 -2.71
N SER A 21 8.68 6.63 -3.27
CA SER A 21 8.88 6.44 -4.72
C SER A 21 8.66 4.99 -5.19
N CYS A 22 8.52 4.04 -4.26
CA CYS A 22 8.10 2.67 -4.52
C CYS A 22 7.10 2.28 -3.43
N GLU A 23 5.85 2.72 -3.58
CA GLU A 23 4.72 2.36 -2.72
C GLU A 23 4.49 0.84 -2.76
N THR A 24 5.31 0.12 -2.01
CA THR A 24 5.15 -1.31 -1.79
C THR A 24 4.40 -1.50 -0.46
N PRO A 25 3.43 -2.43 -0.40
CA PRO A 25 2.76 -2.80 0.86
C PRO A 25 3.77 -3.23 1.93
N VAL A 26 4.90 -3.82 1.51
CA VAL A 26 6.05 -4.20 2.33
C VAL A 26 6.66 -2.99 3.06
N GLY A 27 6.97 -1.92 2.33
CA GLY A 27 7.60 -0.71 2.88
C GLY A 27 6.67 0.04 3.83
N GLN A 28 5.38 0.13 3.51
CA GLN A 28 4.37 0.74 4.38
C GLN A 28 4.19 -0.05 5.68
N GLY A 29 4.08 -1.39 5.59
CA GLY A 29 3.99 -2.27 6.75
C GLY A 29 5.23 -2.20 7.64
N ALA A 30 6.43 -2.26 7.04
CA ALA A 30 7.70 -2.15 7.74
C ALA A 30 7.87 -0.79 8.43
N GLY A 31 7.48 0.32 7.78
CA GLY A 31 7.57 1.66 8.33
C GLY A 31 6.68 1.85 9.56
N TRP A 32 5.40 1.47 9.46
CA TRP A 32 4.48 1.52 10.59
C TRP A 32 4.89 0.59 11.71
N GLY A 33 5.30 -0.64 11.38
CA GLY A 33 5.81 -1.60 12.34
C GLY A 33 7.05 -1.07 13.08
N ALA A 34 7.99 -0.46 12.37
CA ALA A 34 9.19 0.13 12.97
C ALA A 34 8.84 1.28 13.92
N ALA A 35 7.96 2.19 13.51
CA ALA A 35 7.55 3.33 14.31
C ALA A 35 6.84 2.88 15.60
N THR A 36 5.84 1.99 15.47
CA THR A 36 5.10 1.47 16.62
C THR A 36 6.00 0.64 17.53
N GLY A 37 6.86 -0.20 16.96
CA GLY A 37 7.82 -1.00 17.71
C GLY A 37 8.84 -0.15 18.46
N ALA A 38 9.32 0.96 17.86
CA ALA A 38 10.23 1.89 18.51
C ALA A 38 9.60 2.57 19.73
N ILE A 39 8.33 2.99 19.62
CA ILE A 39 7.59 3.62 20.71
C ILE A 39 7.39 2.62 21.85
N ILE A 40 6.92 1.40 21.54
CA ILE A 40 6.68 0.36 22.57
C ILE A 40 8.00 -0.05 23.22
N GLY A 41 9.04 -0.31 22.43
CA GLY A 41 10.34 -0.71 22.93
C GLY A 41 11.03 0.39 23.75
N GLY A 42 10.87 1.65 23.35
CA GLY A 42 11.38 2.81 24.10
C GLY A 42 10.63 3.03 25.41
N ALA A 43 9.30 2.90 25.40
CA ALA A 43 8.45 3.05 26.59
C ALA A 43 8.64 1.90 27.58
N ALA A 44 8.79 0.66 27.11
CA ALA A 44 8.92 -0.52 27.96
C ALA A 44 10.29 -0.61 28.64
N THR A 45 11.38 -0.20 27.96
CA THR A 45 12.73 -0.34 28.53
C THR A 45 13.33 0.97 29.01
N GLY A 46 12.73 2.13 28.70
CA GLY A 46 13.25 3.46 29.08
C GLY A 46 14.58 3.84 28.43
N HIS A 47 15.02 3.11 27.39
CA HIS A 47 16.32 3.31 26.75
C HIS A 47 16.21 3.22 25.22
N VAL A 48 17.06 3.98 24.53
CA VAL A 48 17.17 4.00 23.05
C VAL A 48 17.44 2.60 22.46
N ARG A 49 18.07 1.71 23.22
CA ARG A 49 18.29 0.31 22.83
C ARG A 49 16.98 -0.47 22.70
N GLY A 50 16.03 -0.31 23.61
CA GLY A 50 14.73 -0.97 23.50
C GLY A 50 13.93 -0.41 22.34
N ALA A 51 14.03 0.90 22.09
CA ALA A 51 13.44 1.52 20.90
C ALA A 51 14.03 0.93 19.62
N ALA A 52 15.36 0.75 19.54
CA ALA A 52 15.98 0.16 18.35
C ALA A 52 15.59 -1.32 18.14
N ILE A 53 15.51 -2.12 19.21
CA ILE A 53 15.11 -3.53 19.14
C ILE A 53 13.63 -3.64 18.73
N GLY A 54 12.77 -2.81 19.33
CA GLY A 54 11.37 -2.74 18.98
C GLY A 54 11.15 -2.27 17.55
N ALA A 55 11.93 -1.28 17.10
CA ALA A 55 11.91 -0.83 15.71
C ALA A 55 12.31 -1.94 14.74
N ALA A 56 13.38 -2.67 15.01
CA ALA A 56 13.84 -3.77 14.16
C ALA A 56 12.82 -4.92 14.10
N ALA A 57 12.28 -5.32 15.26
CA ALA A 57 11.27 -6.39 15.34
C ALA A 57 9.97 -5.98 14.64
N GLY A 58 9.51 -4.75 14.87
CA GLY A 58 8.32 -4.20 14.22
C GLY A 58 8.49 -4.01 12.71
N ALA A 59 9.67 -3.56 12.26
CA ALA A 59 10.00 -3.46 10.85
C ALA A 59 9.97 -4.83 10.17
N ALA A 60 10.57 -5.85 10.79
CA ALA A 60 10.59 -7.21 10.27
C ALA A 60 9.16 -7.79 10.18
N ALA A 61 8.37 -7.67 11.25
CA ALA A 61 6.99 -8.15 11.25
C ALA A 61 6.12 -7.41 10.21
N GLY A 62 6.27 -6.09 10.11
CA GLY A 62 5.58 -5.27 9.13
C GLY A 62 5.99 -5.57 7.68
N ALA A 63 7.27 -5.85 7.44
CA ALA A 63 7.78 -6.26 6.14
C ALA A 63 7.22 -7.63 5.74
N LEU A 64 7.22 -8.60 6.64
CA LEU A 64 6.67 -9.94 6.39
C LEU A 64 5.17 -9.88 6.09
N MET A 65 4.41 -9.11 6.86
CA MET A 65 2.97 -8.91 6.62
C MET A 65 2.73 -8.20 5.30
N GLY A 66 3.48 -7.14 4.99
CA GLY A 66 3.37 -6.46 3.70
C GLY A 66 3.78 -7.35 2.52
N ALA A 67 4.73 -8.28 2.71
CA ALA A 67 5.11 -9.26 1.69
C ALA A 67 4.01 -10.31 1.49
N ALA A 68 3.44 -10.82 2.57
CA ALA A 68 2.31 -11.76 2.51
C ALA A 68 1.08 -11.11 1.86
N ILE A 69 0.80 -9.83 2.15
CA ILE A 69 -0.26 -9.08 1.47
C ILE A 69 0.10 -8.91 0.00
N GLN A 70 1.33 -8.55 -0.34
CA GLN A 70 1.74 -8.40 -1.74
C GLN A 70 1.56 -9.71 -2.54
N GLU A 71 1.91 -10.85 -1.94
CA GLU A 71 1.72 -12.18 -2.53
C GLU A 71 0.24 -12.56 -2.64
N ASP A 72 -0.57 -12.34 -1.60
CA ASP A 72 -2.02 -12.56 -1.63
C ASP A 72 -2.69 -11.67 -2.70
N GLN A 73 -2.26 -10.42 -2.80
CA GLN A 73 -2.74 -9.48 -3.82
C GLN A 73 -2.32 -9.94 -5.22
N ALA A 74 -1.08 -10.40 -5.40
CA ALA A 74 -0.61 -10.93 -6.67
C ALA A 74 -1.36 -12.23 -7.07
N ALA A 75 -1.68 -13.08 -6.10
CA ALA A 75 -2.44 -14.31 -6.30
C ALA A 75 -3.93 -14.05 -6.60
N ARG A 76 -4.55 -13.05 -5.94
CA ARG A 76 -5.97 -12.71 -6.13
C ARG A 76 -6.24 -11.82 -7.33
N TYR A 77 -5.38 -10.84 -7.57
CA TYR A 77 -5.59 -9.76 -8.53
C TYR A 77 -4.67 -9.83 -9.75
N GLY A 78 -3.61 -10.64 -9.70
CA GLY A 78 -2.58 -10.70 -10.74
C GLY A 78 -1.60 -9.53 -10.64
N PRO A 79 -0.40 -9.65 -11.22
CA PRO A 79 0.55 -8.56 -11.27
C PRO A 79 -0.07 -7.38 -12.03
N PRO A 80 0.01 -6.13 -11.50
CA PRO A 80 -0.51 -4.97 -12.21
C PRO A 80 0.20 -4.83 -13.56
N PRO A 81 -0.54 -4.70 -14.68
CA PRO A 81 0.08 -4.56 -15.99
C PRO A 81 0.90 -3.26 -16.05
N PRO A 82 2.06 -3.27 -16.73
CA PRO A 82 2.84 -2.05 -16.97
C PRO A 82 1.98 -1.04 -17.73
N GLY A 83 1.57 0.03 -17.05
CA GLY A 83 0.59 1.01 -17.57
C GLY A 83 -0.68 1.17 -16.72
N GLY A 84 -0.87 0.35 -15.68
CA GLY A 84 -2.00 0.43 -14.76
C GLY A 84 -3.29 -0.17 -15.31
N TYR A 85 -4.35 -0.15 -14.49
CA TYR A 85 -5.65 -0.69 -14.89
C TYR A 85 -6.41 0.33 -15.76
N PRO A 86 -6.93 -0.08 -16.93
CA PRO A 86 -7.70 0.81 -17.78
C PRO A 86 -8.99 1.26 -17.08
N TYR A 87 -9.39 2.50 -17.34
CA TYR A 87 -10.64 3.05 -16.84
C TYR A 87 -11.84 2.47 -17.57
N ALA A 88 -12.91 2.20 -16.82
CA ALA A 88 -14.20 1.84 -17.36
C ALA A 88 -14.81 3.04 -18.10
N ARG A 89 -15.49 2.78 -19.21
CA ARG A 89 -16.18 3.82 -19.99
C ARG A 89 -17.59 3.99 -19.46
N SER A 90 -18.07 5.22 -19.29
CA SER A 90 -19.46 5.46 -18.88
C SER A 90 -20.44 4.81 -19.86
N ALA A 91 -21.42 4.07 -19.35
CA ALA A 91 -22.48 3.45 -20.16
C ALA A 91 -23.65 4.40 -20.46
N GLY A 92 -23.50 5.70 -20.16
CA GLY A 92 -24.56 6.71 -20.30
C GLY A 92 -25.59 6.66 -19.17
N THR A 93 -25.78 5.51 -18.51
CA THR A 93 -26.58 5.39 -17.29
C THR A 93 -25.73 5.65 -16.05
N PRO A 94 -26.14 6.53 -15.12
CA PRO A 94 -25.38 6.83 -13.92
C PRO A 94 -25.15 5.57 -13.08
N GLY A 95 -23.88 5.31 -12.74
CA GLY A 95 -23.47 4.14 -11.98
C GLY A 95 -23.18 2.88 -12.80
N PHE A 96 -23.51 2.87 -14.09
CA PHE A 96 -23.19 1.76 -14.99
C PHE A 96 -22.02 2.12 -15.90
N TYR A 97 -21.07 1.19 -16.01
CA TYR A 97 -19.86 1.40 -16.81
C TYR A 97 -19.54 0.17 -17.65
N HIS A 98 -19.05 0.40 -18.86
CA HIS A 98 -18.54 -0.64 -19.74
C HIS A 98 -17.13 -1.04 -19.34
N SER A 99 -16.91 -2.35 -19.25
CA SER A 99 -15.58 -2.94 -19.19
C SER A 99 -14.78 -2.53 -20.45
N PRO A 100 -13.52 -2.09 -20.28
CA PRO A 100 -12.64 -1.77 -21.40
C PRO A 100 -12.17 -3.01 -22.19
N TYR A 101 -12.42 -4.22 -21.70
CA TYR A 101 -11.97 -5.46 -22.33
C TYR A 101 -13.07 -6.12 -23.18
N THR A 102 -14.27 -6.22 -22.63
CA THR A 102 -15.38 -6.95 -23.25
C THR A 102 -16.54 -6.06 -23.66
N GLY A 103 -16.55 -4.79 -23.23
CA GLY A 103 -17.67 -3.88 -23.44
C GLY A 103 -18.90 -4.23 -22.59
N ARG A 104 -18.81 -5.21 -21.67
CA ARG A 104 -19.94 -5.55 -20.78
C ARG A 104 -20.21 -4.46 -19.78
N VAL A 105 -21.50 -4.25 -19.50
CA VAL A 105 -21.96 -3.25 -18.54
C VAL A 105 -21.90 -3.83 -17.13
N TYR A 106 -21.22 -3.12 -16.24
CA TYR A 106 -21.14 -3.42 -14.82
C TYR A 106 -21.77 -2.30 -14.00
N ASP A 107 -22.48 -2.68 -12.95
CA ASP A 107 -22.98 -1.75 -11.94
C ASP A 107 -21.86 -1.43 -10.95
N LEU A 108 -21.33 -0.22 -11.03
CA LEU A 108 -20.25 0.28 -10.17
C LEU A 108 -20.76 1.27 -9.11
N ARG A 109 -22.05 1.29 -8.79
CA ARG A 109 -22.60 2.19 -7.76
C ARG A 109 -22.02 1.95 -6.37
N GLY A 110 -21.76 0.68 -6.04
CA GLY A 110 -21.12 0.28 -4.78
C GLY A 110 -19.59 0.44 -4.75
N VAL A 111 -18.98 0.82 -5.87
CA VAL A 111 -17.52 0.93 -6.00
C VAL A 111 -17.12 2.40 -5.84
N PRO A 112 -16.18 2.74 -4.94
CA PRO A 112 -15.69 4.11 -4.82
C PRO A 112 -14.98 4.57 -6.10
N PRO A 113 -14.91 5.88 -6.38
CA PRO A 113 -14.17 6.41 -7.52
C PRO A 113 -12.70 5.98 -7.46
N GLY A 114 -12.15 5.49 -8.59
CA GLY A 114 -10.82 4.89 -8.64
C GLY A 114 -10.72 3.45 -8.10
N GLY A 115 -11.84 2.88 -7.62
CA GLY A 115 -11.94 1.49 -7.17
C GLY A 115 -11.79 0.51 -8.33
N LEU A 116 -11.25 -0.67 -8.02
CA LEU A 116 -11.01 -1.74 -9.00
C LEU A 116 -12.19 -2.71 -9.02
N THR A 117 -12.62 -3.08 -10.22
CA THR A 117 -13.66 -4.10 -10.44
C THR A 117 -13.12 -5.13 -11.42
N ARG A 118 -13.48 -6.40 -11.20
CA ARG A 118 -13.04 -7.52 -12.03
C ARG A 118 -14.08 -7.80 -13.11
N ASP A 119 -13.61 -7.90 -14.35
CA ASP A 119 -14.41 -8.43 -15.45
C ASP A 119 -14.56 -9.94 -15.28
N VAL A 120 -15.80 -10.43 -15.25
CA VAL A 120 -16.16 -11.83 -15.05
C VAL A 120 -15.68 -12.70 -16.23
N ASP A 121 -15.67 -12.17 -17.44
CA ASP A 121 -15.36 -12.96 -18.64
C ASP A 121 -13.86 -13.10 -18.89
N THR A 122 -13.10 -12.05 -18.60
CA THR A 122 -11.64 -12.04 -18.85
C THR A 122 -10.84 -12.21 -17.57
N GLY A 123 -11.46 -12.10 -16.40
CA GLY A 123 -10.79 -12.08 -15.10
C GLY A 123 -9.92 -10.82 -14.86
N ARG A 124 -9.90 -9.87 -15.81
CA ARG A 124 -9.06 -8.68 -15.77
C ARG A 124 -9.71 -7.57 -14.96
N LEU A 125 -8.89 -6.78 -14.27
CA LEU A 125 -9.37 -5.67 -13.46
C LEU A 125 -9.43 -4.38 -14.27
N PHE A 126 -10.44 -3.58 -14.00
CA PHE A 126 -10.62 -2.24 -14.58
C PHE A 126 -11.00 -1.25 -13.48
N ARG A 127 -10.71 0.02 -13.72
CA ARG A 127 -10.88 1.08 -12.74
C ARG A 127 -12.18 1.84 -12.97
N LYS A 128 -12.94 2.14 -11.92
CA LYS A 128 -14.03 3.11 -12.01
C LYS A 128 -13.43 4.50 -12.24
N PRO A 129 -13.89 5.27 -13.25
CA PRO A 129 -13.46 6.64 -13.45
C PRO A 129 -13.90 7.57 -12.32
#